data_AF-X0B1P0-F1
#
_entry.id   AF-X0B1P0-F1
#
_cell.length_a   1.000
_cell.length_b   1.000
_cell.length_c   1.000
_cell.angle_alpha   90.00
_cell.angle_beta   90.00
_cell.angle_gamma   90.00
#
_symmetry.space_group_name_H-M   'P 1'
#
loop_
_entity.id
_entity.type
_entity.pdbx_description
1 polymer ?
#
loop_
_entity_poly.entity_id
_entity_poly.type
_entity_poly.pdbx_seq_one_letter_code
_entity_poly.pdbx_strand_id
1 'polypeptide(L)'
;MASVLSVLHANQLRKREAAFADPNTPDPTGSLCFSWGGDLLVVGIIANYAAVAADTFSSELGILSSGQPRLITSPTLRKVPRGTNGGVTLLGLGAGLLGSMIIVTASMIFLPSCSEESSRTPAGGAPWTMLERRKFMGFMVIWGALGSVLDSFLGGLFQRSVRDVRSGKIVEGEGGNRVLVAESATDAAAHSNVKTEAMQSEAKEKLGGSAIVDDDDAHAGVYDHKDKHRKSSFGDQRPSRAIENGWDLLDNNDVNFLMAVTMSVGGMAVASWYWDVPIQSVMGV
;
A
#
# COMPACT_ATOMS: atom_id res chain seq x y z
N MET A 1 -10.20 -5.81 0.64
CA MET A 1 -10.28 -6.68 -0.57
C MET A 1 -10.56 -8.14 -0.21
N ALA A 2 -9.74 -8.81 0.61
CA ALA A 2 -9.97 -10.21 1.01
C ALA A 2 -11.40 -10.51 1.49
N SER A 3 -11.98 -9.65 2.34
CA SER A 3 -13.37 -9.80 2.81
C SER A 3 -14.40 -9.82 1.68
N VAL A 4 -14.19 -9.02 0.62
CA VAL A 4 -15.08 -9.00 -0.56
C VAL A 4 -14.99 -10.33 -1.29
N LEU A 5 -13.78 -10.85 -1.50
CA LEU A 5 -13.57 -12.16 -2.12
C LEU A 5 -14.16 -13.29 -1.29
N SER A 6 -14.04 -13.24 0.04
CA SER A 6 -14.65 -14.21 0.95
C SER A 6 -16.18 -14.21 0.85
N VAL A 7 -16.81 -13.04 0.75
CA VAL A 7 -18.27 -12.93 0.56
C VAL A 7 -18.69 -13.47 -0.81
N LEU A 8 -17.94 -13.14 -1.87
CA LEU A 8 -18.19 -13.68 -3.21
C LEU A 8 -18.09 -15.21 -3.22
N HIS A 9 -17.07 -15.77 -2.57
CA HIS A 9 -16.85 -17.21 -2.50
C HIS A 9 -17.94 -17.89 -1.65
N ALA A 10 -18.35 -17.29 -0.53
CA ALA A 10 -19.45 -17.80 0.28
C ALA A 10 -20.77 -17.83 -0.52
N ASN A 11 -21.05 -16.79 -1.31
CA ASN A 11 -22.21 -16.77 -2.20
C ASN A 11 -22.11 -17.82 -3.31
N GLN A 12 -20.92 -18.03 -3.87
CA GLN A 12 -20.65 -19.07 -4.86
C GLN A 12 -20.92 -20.48 -4.30
N LEU A 13 -20.43 -20.76 -3.08
CA LEU A 13 -20.69 -22.02 -2.39
C LEU A 13 -22.17 -22.25 -2.08
N ARG A 14 -22.89 -21.22 -1.60
CA ARG A 14 -24.34 -21.31 -1.35
C ARG A 14 -25.14 -21.62 -2.61
N LYS A 15 -24.78 -21.01 -3.75
CA LYS A 15 -25.41 -21.30 -5.04
C LYS A 15 -25.19 -22.75 -5.47
N ARG A 16 -23.96 -23.27 -5.31
CA ARG A 16 -23.64 -24.67 -5.59
C ARG A 16 -24.41 -25.62 -4.69
N GLU A 17 -24.44 -25.34 -3.39
CA GLU A 17 -25.20 -26.15 -2.42
C GLU A 17 -26.69 -26.21 -2.78
N ALA A 18 -27.30 -25.08 -3.14
CA ALA A 18 -28.69 -25.05 -3.61
C ALA A 18 -28.90 -25.85 -4.91
N ALA A 19 -27.97 -25.76 -5.86
CA ALA A 19 -28.02 -26.52 -7.10
C ALA A 19 -27.90 -28.04 -6.89
N PHE A 20 -27.05 -28.47 -5.94
CA PHE A 20 -26.95 -29.89 -5.56
C PHE A 20 -28.17 -30.40 -4.77
N ALA A 21 -28.89 -29.52 -4.08
CA ALA A 21 -30.09 -29.87 -3.32
C ALA A 21 -31.37 -29.91 -4.18
N ASP A 22 -31.41 -29.22 -5.32
CA ASP A 22 -32.57 -29.17 -6.21
C ASP A 22 -32.60 -30.37 -7.18
N PRO A 23 -33.56 -31.30 -7.06
CA PRO A 23 -33.66 -32.46 -7.94
C PRO A 23 -34.01 -32.10 -9.40
N ASN A 24 -34.41 -30.86 -9.68
CA ASN A 24 -34.74 -30.40 -11.04
C ASN A 24 -33.56 -29.74 -11.76
N THR A 25 -32.44 -29.49 -11.06
CA THR A 25 -31.25 -28.91 -11.69
C THR A 25 -30.49 -30.02 -12.42
N PRO A 26 -30.39 -29.99 -13.76
CA PRO A 26 -29.65 -31.01 -14.50
C PRO A 26 -28.15 -30.82 -14.29
N ASP A 27 -27.46 -31.88 -13.88
CA ASP A 27 -26.00 -31.99 -13.73
C ASP A 27 -25.32 -30.75 -13.07
N PRO A 28 -25.58 -30.49 -11.78
CA PRO A 28 -24.96 -29.38 -11.06
C PRO A 28 -23.42 -29.47 -11.11
N THR A 29 -22.77 -28.38 -11.54
CA THR A 29 -21.32 -28.30 -11.75
C THR A 29 -20.59 -27.60 -10.61
N GLY A 30 -19.34 -28.01 -10.34
CA GLY A 30 -18.45 -27.40 -9.34
C GLY A 30 -18.24 -28.28 -8.12
N SER A 31 -17.53 -27.78 -7.11
CA SER A 31 -17.26 -28.51 -5.87
C SER A 31 -17.53 -27.66 -4.63
N LEU A 32 -17.88 -28.34 -3.53
CA LEU A 32 -17.99 -27.72 -2.20
C LEU A 32 -16.67 -27.75 -1.41
N CYS A 33 -15.74 -28.61 -1.83
CA CYS A 33 -14.36 -28.63 -1.35
C CYS A 33 -13.44 -27.88 -2.33
N PHE A 34 -12.30 -27.42 -1.83
CA PHE A 34 -11.27 -26.79 -2.64
C PHE A 34 -10.52 -27.84 -3.46
N SER A 35 -10.77 -27.89 -4.77
CA SER A 35 -10.18 -28.82 -5.72
C SER A 35 -8.96 -28.24 -6.42
N TRP A 36 -8.10 -29.10 -6.97
CA TRP A 36 -7.04 -28.67 -7.88
C TRP A 36 -7.66 -28.10 -9.17
N GLY A 37 -7.21 -26.93 -9.62
CA GLY A 37 -7.85 -26.24 -10.74
C GLY A 37 -9.22 -25.65 -10.42
N GLY A 38 -9.55 -25.50 -9.14
CA GLY A 38 -10.85 -25.05 -8.66
C GLY A 38 -10.95 -23.53 -8.47
N ASP A 39 -11.44 -23.13 -7.30
CA ASP A 39 -11.93 -21.78 -7.04
C ASP A 39 -10.85 -20.70 -7.06
N LEU A 40 -10.83 -19.90 -8.13
CA LEU A 40 -9.95 -18.73 -8.27
C LEU A 40 -10.09 -17.74 -7.10
N LEU A 41 -11.30 -17.57 -6.58
CA LEU A 41 -11.56 -16.71 -5.42
C LEU A 41 -10.72 -17.11 -4.19
N VAL A 42 -10.55 -18.42 -3.94
CA VAL A 42 -9.73 -18.92 -2.84
C VAL A 42 -8.26 -18.56 -3.05
N VAL A 43 -7.74 -18.68 -4.28
CA VAL A 43 -6.39 -18.23 -4.63
C VAL A 43 -6.20 -16.75 -4.34
N GLY A 44 -7.16 -15.91 -4.76
CA GLY A 44 -7.15 -14.47 -4.50
C GLY A 44 -7.14 -14.12 -3.01
N ILE A 45 -7.91 -14.85 -2.19
CA ILE A 45 -7.96 -14.67 -0.74
C ILE A 45 -6.60 -15.01 -0.11
N ILE A 46 -6.05 -16.19 -0.43
CA ILE A 46 -4.75 -16.63 0.11
C ILE A 46 -3.65 -15.66 -0.33
N ALA A 47 -3.63 -15.25 -1.61
CA ALA A 47 -2.65 -14.31 -2.14
C ALA A 47 -2.70 -12.96 -1.41
N ASN A 48 -3.90 -12.46 -1.11
CA ASN A 48 -4.08 -11.20 -0.39
C ASN A 48 -3.50 -11.29 1.02
N TYR A 49 -3.91 -12.28 1.82
CA TYR A 49 -3.41 -12.43 3.19
C TYR A 49 -1.92 -12.74 3.23
N ALA A 50 -1.41 -13.56 2.30
CA ALA A 50 0.01 -13.90 2.24
C ALA A 50 0.87 -12.68 1.90
N ALA A 51 0.43 -11.84 0.96
CA ALA A 51 1.13 -10.61 0.58
C ALA A 51 1.11 -9.56 1.70
N VAL A 52 -0.04 -9.34 2.34
CA VAL A 52 -0.16 -8.39 3.47
C VAL A 52 0.69 -8.86 4.67
N ALA A 53 0.66 -10.15 4.99
CA ALA A 53 1.49 -10.69 6.07
C ALA A 53 2.99 -10.62 5.74
N ALA A 54 3.38 -10.90 4.49
CA ALA A 54 4.76 -10.76 4.04
C ALA A 54 5.24 -9.31 4.16
N ASP A 55 4.41 -8.36 3.78
CA ASP A 55 4.73 -6.94 3.87
C ASP A 55 4.90 -6.49 5.34
N THR A 56 3.94 -6.83 6.19
CA THR A 56 4.00 -6.52 7.63
C THR A 56 5.24 -7.13 8.29
N PHE A 57 5.55 -8.39 8.01
CA PHE A 57 6.74 -9.02 8.59
C PHE A 57 8.02 -8.40 8.04
N SER A 58 8.04 -8.04 6.76
CA SER A 58 9.18 -7.40 6.11
C SER A 58 9.51 -6.03 6.70
N SER A 59 8.50 -5.19 6.99
CA SER A 59 8.70 -3.87 7.57
C SER A 59 9.06 -3.94 9.06
N GLU A 60 8.31 -4.71 9.86
CA GLU A 60 8.48 -4.81 11.32
C GLU A 60 9.77 -5.52 11.73
N LEU A 61 10.17 -6.58 11.01
CA LEU A 61 11.44 -7.26 11.29
C LEU A 61 12.59 -6.63 10.50
N GLY A 62 12.32 -6.04 9.34
CA GLY A 62 13.33 -5.37 8.52
C GLY A 62 13.97 -4.16 9.19
N ILE A 63 13.24 -3.42 10.02
CA ILE A 63 13.78 -2.29 10.79
C ILE A 63 14.85 -2.74 11.81
N LEU A 64 14.78 -3.98 12.29
CA LEU A 64 15.76 -4.58 13.20
C LEU A 64 17.05 -5.02 12.49
N SER A 65 17.10 -4.95 11.15
CA SER A 65 18.29 -5.34 10.40
C SER A 65 19.50 -4.49 10.75
N SER A 66 20.63 -5.15 11.04
CA SER A 66 21.92 -4.49 11.30
C SER A 66 22.46 -3.78 10.05
N GLY A 67 22.09 -4.26 8.85
CA GLY A 67 22.43 -3.63 7.58
C GLY A 67 21.64 -2.35 7.31
N GLN A 68 22.24 -1.42 6.57
CA GLN A 68 21.53 -0.23 6.08
C GLN A 68 20.59 -0.63 4.93
N PRO A 69 19.31 -0.20 4.96
CA PRO A 69 18.37 -0.45 3.88
C PRO A 69 18.85 0.12 2.54
N ARG A 70 18.41 -0.50 1.45
CA ARG A 70 18.71 -0.07 0.08
C ARG A 70 17.42 0.31 -0.62
N LEU A 71 17.41 1.44 -1.31
CA LEU A 71 16.22 1.90 -2.03
C LEU A 71 16.00 1.05 -3.29
N ILE A 72 14.87 0.36 -3.36
CA ILE A 72 14.56 -0.57 -4.48
C ILE A 72 14.36 0.14 -5.82
N THR A 73 13.86 1.37 -5.80
CA THR A 73 13.63 2.18 -7.01
C THR A 73 14.91 2.83 -7.54
N SER A 74 16.01 2.79 -6.79
CA SER A 74 17.30 3.34 -7.21
C SER A 74 18.08 2.31 -8.04
N PRO A 75 18.50 2.61 -9.28
CA PRO A 75 19.24 1.67 -10.12
C PRO A 75 20.60 1.24 -9.51
N THR A 76 21.17 2.08 -8.66
CA THR A 76 22.41 1.82 -7.92
C THR A 76 22.21 1.15 -6.55
N LEU A 77 20.96 0.85 -6.16
CA LEU A 77 20.58 0.34 -4.84
C LEU A 77 21.29 1.12 -3.71
N ARG A 78 21.17 2.46 -3.77
CA ARG A 78 21.79 3.38 -2.81
C ARG A 78 21.30 3.09 -1.41
N LYS A 79 22.16 3.31 -0.42
CA LYS A 79 21.79 3.17 0.98
C LYS A 79 20.91 4.34 1.41
N VAL A 80 19.88 4.05 2.17
CA VAL A 80 18.94 5.04 2.70
C VAL A 80 18.79 4.89 4.22
N PRO A 81 18.36 5.93 4.94
CA PRO A 81 18.05 5.83 6.35
C PRO A 81 17.00 4.75 6.65
N ARG A 82 17.02 4.19 7.86
CA ARG A 82 15.97 3.26 8.32
C ARG A 82 14.61 3.96 8.36
N GLY A 83 13.57 3.24 7.95
CA GLY A 83 12.20 3.79 7.81
C GLY A 83 11.95 4.53 6.50
N THR A 84 12.86 4.49 5.52
CA THR A 84 12.61 5.09 4.20
C THR A 84 11.65 4.21 3.40
N ASN A 85 10.59 4.78 2.85
CA ASN A 85 9.65 4.07 1.97
C ASN A 85 10.40 3.51 0.76
N GLY A 86 10.20 2.22 0.50
CA GLY A 86 10.94 1.46 -0.52
C GLY A 86 12.36 1.05 -0.14
N GLY A 87 12.77 1.25 1.11
CA GLY A 87 14.02 0.72 1.65
C GLY A 87 13.91 -0.76 1.99
N VAL A 88 14.60 -1.62 1.23
CA VAL A 88 14.61 -3.07 1.46
C VAL A 88 15.87 -3.54 2.18
N THR A 89 15.72 -4.57 3.02
CA THR A 89 16.83 -5.27 3.69
C THR A 89 16.73 -6.78 3.45
N LEU A 90 17.86 -7.49 3.50
CA LEU A 90 17.86 -8.96 3.35
C LEU A 90 17.05 -9.65 4.47
N LEU A 91 17.13 -9.11 5.69
CA LEU A 91 16.36 -9.62 6.82
C LEU A 91 14.86 -9.39 6.59
N GLY A 92 14.46 -8.19 6.14
CA GLY A 92 13.07 -7.89 5.78
C GLY A 92 12.53 -8.83 4.71
N LEU A 93 13.29 -9.08 3.63
CA LEU A 93 12.90 -10.04 2.59
C LEU A 93 12.73 -11.46 3.14
N GLY A 94 13.65 -11.92 4.00
CA GLY A 94 13.54 -13.23 4.66
C GLY A 94 12.34 -13.30 5.62
N ALA A 95 12.06 -12.23 6.35
CA ALA A 95 10.90 -12.10 7.22
C ALA A 95 9.58 -12.12 6.42
N GLY A 96 9.54 -11.45 5.27
CA GLY A 96 8.36 -11.48 4.39
C GLY A 96 8.12 -12.87 3.78
N LEU A 97 9.19 -13.59 3.43
CA LEU A 97 9.08 -14.99 3.02
C LEU A 97 8.51 -15.87 4.15
N LEU A 98 8.95 -15.65 5.40
CA LEU A 98 8.40 -16.35 6.56
C LEU A 98 6.91 -16.02 6.76
N GLY A 99 6.53 -14.74 6.67
CA GLY A 99 5.13 -14.29 6.82
C GLY A 99 4.20 -14.95 5.80
N SER A 100 4.58 -14.94 4.52
CA SER A 100 3.82 -15.64 3.47
C SER A 100 3.79 -17.16 3.68
N MET A 101 4.90 -17.78 4.10
CA MET A 101 4.97 -19.20 4.41
C MET A 101 3.97 -19.61 5.51
N ILE A 102 3.85 -18.81 6.57
CA ILE A 102 2.91 -19.07 7.66
C ILE A 102 1.47 -19.05 7.14
N ILE A 103 1.08 -18.01 6.40
CA ILE A 103 -0.29 -17.88 5.87
C ILE A 103 -0.63 -19.00 4.89
N VAL A 104 0.27 -19.32 3.96
CA VAL A 104 0.04 -20.37 2.97
C VAL A 104 -0.05 -21.74 3.63
N THR A 105 0.83 -22.02 4.60
CA THR A 105 0.80 -23.29 5.34
C THR A 105 -0.48 -23.42 6.15
N ALA A 106 -0.88 -22.38 6.87
CA ALA A 106 -2.14 -22.36 7.61
C ALA A 106 -3.34 -22.59 6.67
N SER A 107 -3.36 -21.90 5.52
CA SER A 107 -4.41 -22.06 4.52
C SER A 107 -4.52 -23.50 4.03
N MET A 108 -3.40 -24.17 3.74
CA MET A 108 -3.40 -25.56 3.27
C MET A 108 -3.78 -26.59 4.34
N ILE A 109 -3.60 -26.27 5.62
CA ILE A 109 -4.01 -27.12 6.75
C ILE A 109 -5.51 -26.98 7.03
N PHE A 110 -6.02 -25.75 7.02
CA PHE A 110 -7.38 -25.43 7.46
C PHE A 110 -8.42 -25.40 6.34
N LEU A 111 -8.03 -25.25 5.07
CA LEU A 111 -8.98 -25.29 3.96
C LEU A 111 -9.44 -26.72 3.67
N PRO A 112 -10.76 -26.96 3.50
CA PRO A 112 -11.30 -28.27 3.17
C PRO A 112 -10.94 -28.64 1.72
N SER A 113 -9.81 -29.31 1.54
CA SER A 113 -9.35 -29.78 0.22
C SER A 113 -10.07 -31.07 -0.22
N CYS A 114 -10.37 -31.19 -1.51
CA CYS A 114 -10.99 -32.41 -2.04
C CYS A 114 -10.04 -33.62 -1.89
N SER A 115 -10.60 -34.73 -1.40
CA SER A 115 -9.93 -36.02 -1.25
C SER A 115 -10.48 -37.06 -2.24
N GLU A 116 -9.81 -38.22 -2.33
CA GLU A 116 -10.27 -39.38 -3.11
C GLU A 116 -11.65 -39.91 -2.69
N GLU A 117 -12.08 -39.59 -1.48
CA GLU A 117 -13.41 -39.95 -0.99
C GLU A 117 -14.44 -38.92 -1.47
N SER A 118 -14.12 -37.63 -1.37
CA SER A 118 -14.98 -36.55 -1.84
C SER A 118 -15.21 -36.62 -3.35
N SER A 119 -14.22 -37.04 -4.15
CA SER A 119 -14.33 -37.17 -5.61
C SER A 119 -15.41 -38.17 -6.08
N ARG A 120 -15.86 -39.06 -5.19
CA ARG A 120 -16.96 -40.01 -5.47
C ARG A 120 -18.34 -39.42 -5.23
N THR A 121 -18.42 -38.26 -4.59
CA THR A 121 -19.69 -37.56 -4.34
C THR A 121 -20.01 -36.62 -5.49
N PRO A 122 -21.30 -36.35 -5.80
CA PRO A 122 -21.67 -35.39 -6.83
C PRO A 122 -21.11 -33.98 -6.60
N ALA A 123 -20.88 -33.59 -5.33
CA ALA A 123 -20.31 -32.30 -4.95
C ALA A 123 -18.77 -32.29 -4.81
N GLY A 124 -18.12 -33.37 -5.24
CA GLY A 124 -16.66 -33.56 -5.22
C GLY A 124 -15.95 -32.91 -6.40
N GLY A 125 -14.69 -32.53 -6.20
CA GLY A 125 -13.81 -32.06 -7.27
C GLY A 125 -12.53 -32.88 -7.39
N ALA A 126 -11.65 -32.49 -8.33
CA ALA A 126 -10.36 -33.15 -8.53
C ALA A 126 -9.53 -33.18 -7.22
N PRO A 127 -9.09 -34.37 -6.76
CA PRO A 127 -8.33 -34.51 -5.54
C PRO A 127 -6.92 -33.93 -5.72
N TRP A 128 -6.37 -33.39 -4.63
CA TRP A 128 -5.03 -32.82 -4.64
C TRP A 128 -3.95 -33.89 -4.50
N THR A 129 -3.08 -34.00 -5.49
CA THR A 129 -1.85 -34.81 -5.34
C THR A 129 -0.81 -34.10 -4.46
N MET A 130 0.12 -34.87 -3.87
CA MET A 130 1.21 -34.30 -3.07
C MET A 130 2.10 -33.34 -3.86
N LEU A 131 2.31 -33.62 -5.15
CA LEU A 131 3.11 -32.77 -6.03
C LEU A 131 2.41 -31.44 -6.30
N GLU A 132 1.11 -31.46 -6.58
CA GLU A 132 0.28 -30.27 -6.80
C GLU A 132 0.18 -29.39 -5.57
N ARG A 133 -0.01 -29.99 -4.38
CA ARG A 133 0.02 -29.25 -3.10
C ARG A 133 1.35 -28.51 -2.93
N ARG A 134 2.48 -29.20 -3.16
CA ARG A 134 3.82 -28.59 -3.04
C ARG A 134 4.04 -27.48 -4.07
N LYS A 135 3.60 -27.68 -5.31
CA LYS A 135 3.69 -26.67 -6.38
C LYS A 135 2.88 -25.42 -6.01
N PHE A 136 1.63 -25.59 -5.59
CA PHE A 136 0.77 -24.49 -5.18
C PHE A 136 1.32 -23.76 -3.96
N MET A 137 1.75 -24.49 -2.92
CA MET A 137 2.37 -23.89 -1.74
C MET A 137 3.61 -23.07 -2.12
N GLY A 138 4.53 -23.66 -2.88
CA GLY A 138 5.74 -22.95 -3.31
C GLY A 138 5.43 -21.70 -4.12
N PHE A 139 4.49 -21.80 -5.07
CA PHE A 139 4.01 -20.67 -5.85
C PHE A 139 3.43 -19.57 -4.96
N MET A 140 2.49 -19.90 -4.07
CA MET A 140 1.80 -18.92 -3.23
C MET A 140 2.72 -18.27 -2.19
N VAL A 141 3.74 -18.97 -1.69
CA VAL A 141 4.75 -18.39 -0.81
C VAL A 141 5.59 -17.37 -1.56
N ILE A 142 6.09 -17.73 -2.74
CA ILE A 142 6.87 -16.79 -3.57
C ILE A 142 5.99 -15.60 -3.97
N TRP A 143 4.75 -15.85 -4.40
CA TRP A 143 3.79 -14.81 -4.77
C TRP A 143 3.50 -13.88 -3.60
N GLY A 144 3.25 -14.41 -2.39
CA GLY A 144 3.07 -13.59 -1.19
C GLY A 144 4.31 -12.75 -0.86
N ALA A 145 5.50 -13.34 -0.90
CA ALA A 145 6.75 -12.62 -0.66
C ALA A 145 7.03 -11.52 -1.70
N LEU A 146 6.63 -11.71 -2.96
CA LEU A 146 6.68 -10.65 -3.98
C LEU A 146 5.77 -9.46 -3.64
N GLY A 147 4.76 -9.65 -2.79
CA GLY A 147 3.89 -8.58 -2.31
C GLY A 147 4.65 -7.50 -1.55
N SER A 148 5.56 -7.86 -0.65
CA SER A 148 6.38 -6.87 0.09
C SER A 148 7.40 -6.15 -0.81
N VAL A 149 7.87 -6.83 -1.86
CA VAL A 149 8.73 -6.23 -2.88
C VAL A 149 7.95 -5.21 -3.72
N LEU A 150 6.72 -5.56 -4.11
CA LEU A 150 5.81 -4.66 -4.81
C LEU A 150 5.46 -3.46 -3.94
N ASP A 151 5.16 -3.66 -2.66
CA ASP A 151 4.89 -2.58 -1.71
C ASP A 151 6.09 -1.62 -1.62
N SER A 152 7.29 -2.16 -1.41
CA SER A 152 8.51 -1.36 -1.39
C SER A 152 8.74 -0.60 -2.70
N PHE A 153 8.42 -1.19 -3.84
CA PHE A 153 8.55 -0.52 -5.14
C PHE A 153 7.54 0.62 -5.29
N LEU A 154 6.28 0.37 -4.98
CA LEU A 154 5.21 1.37 -5.03
C LEU A 154 5.44 2.48 -4.01
N GLY A 155 5.83 2.15 -2.78
CA GLY A 155 6.16 3.09 -1.74
C GLY A 155 7.37 3.95 -2.09
N GLY A 156 8.43 3.35 -2.62
CA GLY A 156 9.62 4.08 -3.07
C GLY A 156 9.36 5.03 -4.25
N LEU A 157 8.29 4.80 -5.02
CA LEU A 157 7.91 5.60 -6.19
C LEU A 157 6.87 6.67 -5.84
N PHE A 158 5.81 6.28 -5.12
CA PHE A 158 4.59 7.06 -4.92
C PHE A 158 4.38 7.60 -3.50
N GLN A 159 5.21 7.22 -2.53
CA GLN A 159 5.16 7.78 -1.18
C GLN A 159 6.36 8.68 -0.92
N ARG A 160 6.10 9.82 -0.30
CA ARG A 160 7.15 10.74 0.13
C ARG A 160 7.73 10.32 1.47
N SER A 161 9.05 10.08 1.52
CA SER A 161 9.76 9.94 2.80
C SER A 161 10.42 11.25 3.20
N VAL A 162 10.16 11.68 4.44
CA VAL A 162 10.68 12.92 4.99
C VAL A 162 11.69 12.60 6.08
N ARG A 163 12.90 13.13 5.94
CA ARG A 163 13.97 12.99 6.91
C ARG A 163 14.05 14.25 7.78
N ASP A 164 14.10 14.07 9.10
CA ASP A 164 14.47 15.17 10.00
C ASP A 164 15.98 15.44 9.86
N VAL A 165 16.32 16.68 9.54
CA VAL A 165 17.71 17.10 9.27
C VAL A 165 18.57 17.04 10.54
N ARG A 166 17.97 17.18 11.73
CA ARG A 166 18.70 17.17 13.00
C ARG A 166 19.01 15.77 13.50
N SER A 167 18.00 14.89 13.54
CA SER A 167 18.19 13.51 14.00
C SER A 167 18.68 12.57 12.89
N GLY A 168 18.51 12.96 11.63
CA GLY A 168 18.80 12.13 10.47
C GLY A 168 17.83 10.95 10.30
N LYS A 169 16.76 10.89 11.10
CA LYS A 169 15.75 9.82 11.09
C LYS A 169 14.60 10.18 10.15
N ILE A 170 13.95 9.17 9.59
CA ILE A 170 12.70 9.37 8.83
C ILE A 170 11.57 9.66 9.82
N VAL A 171 10.71 10.60 9.45
CA VAL A 171 9.53 11.01 10.20
C VAL A 171 8.31 10.62 9.36
N GLU A 172 7.38 9.91 9.99
CA GLU A 172 6.08 9.57 9.43
C GLU A 172 4.97 10.29 10.21
N GLY A 173 3.84 10.55 9.55
CA GLY A 173 2.69 11.16 10.19
C GLY A 173 1.90 10.10 10.96
N GLU A 174 1.21 10.54 12.00
CA GLU A 174 0.42 9.65 12.84
C GLU A 174 -0.65 8.90 12.02
N GLY A 175 -0.72 7.57 12.19
CA GLY A 175 -1.67 6.72 11.47
C GLY A 175 -1.38 6.53 9.98
N GLY A 176 -0.15 6.79 9.51
CA GLY A 176 0.22 6.67 8.09
C GLY A 176 -0.12 7.92 7.26
N ASN A 177 -0.51 9.01 7.92
CA ASN A 177 -0.81 10.28 7.27
C ASN A 177 0.45 11.01 6.79
N ARG A 178 0.26 11.91 5.84
CA ARG A 178 1.35 12.69 5.23
C ARG A 178 1.97 13.67 6.23
N VAL A 179 3.29 13.75 6.23
CA VAL A 179 4.04 14.73 7.04
C VAL A 179 4.11 16.05 6.29
N LEU A 180 3.58 17.11 6.89
CA LEU A 180 3.75 18.47 6.38
C LEU A 180 5.23 18.85 6.43
N VAL A 181 5.81 19.15 5.27
CA VAL A 181 7.13 19.76 5.14
C VAL A 181 6.92 21.25 4.97
N ALA A 182 7.76 22.08 5.59
CA ALA A 182 7.74 23.52 5.34
C ALA A 182 7.89 23.75 3.83
N GLU A 183 7.00 24.56 3.24
CA GLU A 183 7.07 24.94 1.84
C GLU A 183 8.48 25.43 1.50
N SER A 184 8.99 25.00 0.34
CA SER A 184 10.23 25.56 -0.15
C SER A 184 10.05 27.08 -0.31
N ALA A 185 11.12 27.87 -0.11
CA ALA A 185 11.04 29.32 -0.28
C ALA A 185 10.55 29.73 -1.68
N THR A 186 10.70 28.85 -2.67
CA THR A 186 10.17 28.97 -4.03
C THR A 186 8.65 28.75 -4.12
N ASP A 187 8.09 27.79 -3.38
CA ASP A 187 6.64 27.55 -3.34
C ASP A 187 5.92 28.63 -2.52
N ALA A 188 6.54 29.06 -1.42
CA ALA A 188 6.06 30.19 -0.62
C ALA A 188 6.09 31.52 -1.42
N ALA A 189 7.08 31.71 -2.29
CA ALA A 189 7.15 32.87 -3.19
C ALA A 189 6.09 32.81 -4.29
N ALA A 190 5.80 31.62 -4.83
CA ALA A 190 4.72 31.42 -5.80
C ALA A 190 3.34 31.71 -5.18
N HIS A 191 3.07 31.19 -3.99
CA HIS A 191 1.84 31.48 -3.25
C HIS A 191 1.75 32.94 -2.79
N SER A 192 2.87 33.59 -2.44
CA SER A 192 2.87 35.02 -2.14
C SER A 192 2.56 35.87 -3.36
N ASN A 193 3.07 35.50 -4.55
CA ASN A 193 2.79 36.23 -5.78
C ASN A 193 1.31 36.12 -6.15
N VAL A 194 0.71 34.93 -6.05
CA VAL A 194 -0.73 34.72 -6.30
C VAL A 194 -1.60 35.50 -5.29
N LYS A 195 -1.22 35.51 -4.02
CA LYS A 195 -1.93 36.29 -2.98
C LYS A 195 -1.78 37.80 -3.18
N THR A 196 -0.64 38.25 -3.68
CA THR A 196 -0.38 39.67 -3.98
C THR A 196 -1.16 40.12 -5.22
N GLU A 197 -1.26 39.27 -6.24
CA GLU A 197 -2.10 39.51 -7.43
C GLU A 197 -3.60 39.54 -7.06
N ALA A 198 -4.07 38.65 -6.18
CA ALA A 198 -5.44 38.67 -5.68
C ALA A 198 -5.75 39.95 -4.87
N MET A 199 -4.86 40.36 -3.95
CA MET A 199 -5.03 41.61 -3.18
C MET A 199 -4.93 42.87 -4.06
N GLN A 200 -4.11 42.88 -5.11
CA GLN A 200 -4.05 44.01 -6.04
C GLN A 200 -5.31 44.13 -6.89
N SER A 201 -5.99 43.02 -7.19
CA SER A 201 -7.29 43.04 -7.87
C SER A 201 -8.40 43.65 -7.00
N GLU A 202 -8.42 43.33 -5.69
CA GLU A 202 -9.38 43.89 -4.74
C GLU A 202 -9.10 45.37 -4.40
N ALA A 203 -7.81 45.78 -4.36
CA ALA A 203 -7.44 47.17 -4.10
C ALA A 203 -7.79 48.11 -5.26
N LYS A 204 -7.91 47.61 -6.49
CA LYS A 204 -8.25 48.43 -7.67
C LYS A 204 -9.75 48.74 -7.77
N GLU A 205 -10.59 48.06 -6.98
CA GLU A 205 -12.04 48.28 -6.92
C GLU A 205 -12.45 49.28 -5.83
N LYS A 206 -11.51 49.70 -4.96
CA LYS A 206 -11.75 50.68 -3.89
C LYS A 206 -10.74 51.82 -3.89
N LEU A 207 -10.80 52.68 -4.92
CA LEU A 207 -10.26 54.04 -4.82
C LEU A 207 -11.31 55.07 -5.26
N GLY A 208 -12.06 55.54 -4.27
CA GLY A 208 -12.78 56.80 -4.30
C GLY A 208 -12.81 57.36 -2.88
N GLY A 209 -11.94 58.33 -2.57
CA GLY A 209 -11.98 59.03 -1.28
C GLY A 209 -10.65 59.57 -0.75
N SER A 210 -10.28 60.74 -1.26
CA SER A 210 -9.49 61.85 -0.68
C SER A 210 -8.86 61.75 0.73
N ALA A 211 -7.54 62.05 0.75
CA ALA A 211 -6.72 62.90 1.64
C ALA A 211 -6.98 63.00 3.16
N ILE A 212 -5.88 62.95 3.95
CA ILE A 212 -5.29 64.09 4.69
C ILE A 212 -3.91 63.65 5.24
N VAL A 213 -2.96 64.59 5.20
CA VAL A 213 -1.58 64.53 5.70
C VAL A 213 -1.57 64.99 7.15
N ASP A 214 -0.75 64.39 8.01
CA ASP A 214 -0.04 65.15 9.05
C ASP A 214 1.23 64.40 9.50
N ASP A 215 2.30 65.20 9.61
CA ASP A 215 3.64 64.92 10.14
C ASP A 215 3.57 64.84 11.68
N ASP A 216 4.41 63.99 12.32
CA ASP A 216 5.35 64.46 13.35
C ASP A 216 6.14 63.32 14.04
N ASP A 217 7.42 63.67 14.22
CA ASP A 217 8.36 63.35 15.28
C ASP A 217 9.05 61.98 15.43
N ALA A 218 10.37 62.11 15.40
CA ALA A 218 11.39 61.13 15.71
C ALA A 218 11.53 60.91 17.22
N HIS A 219 11.47 59.65 17.66
CA HIS A 219 12.24 59.18 18.81
C HIS A 219 12.81 57.79 18.55
N ALA A 220 14.12 57.70 18.74
CA ALA A 220 14.92 56.50 18.59
C ALA A 220 14.55 55.42 19.61
N GLY A 221 14.49 54.17 19.12
CA GLY A 221 14.69 52.95 19.88
C GLY A 221 13.49 52.50 20.72
N VAL A 222 12.68 51.60 20.15
CA VAL A 222 12.05 50.43 20.80
C VAL A 222 11.10 49.79 19.79
N TYR A 223 11.35 48.53 19.46
CA TYR A 223 10.37 47.55 18.97
C TYR A 223 9.32 48.04 17.95
N ASP A 224 9.64 47.97 16.66
CA ASP A 224 8.65 48.20 15.60
C ASP A 224 7.85 46.91 15.31
N HIS A 225 6.55 46.95 15.58
CA HIS A 225 5.61 45.85 15.37
C HIS A 225 5.15 45.74 13.90
N LYS A 226 5.53 46.69 13.04
CA LYS A 226 5.11 46.75 11.62
C LYS A 226 6.06 46.01 10.68
N ASP A 227 7.20 45.54 11.19
CA ASP A 227 8.22 44.91 10.38
C ASP A 227 7.87 43.44 10.07
N LYS A 228 7.11 43.24 8.97
CA LYS A 228 6.63 41.92 8.52
C LYS A 228 7.73 40.97 8.00
N HIS A 229 8.96 41.45 7.88
CA HIS A 229 10.11 40.68 7.39
C HIS A 229 11.10 40.29 8.50
N ARG A 230 10.64 40.19 9.75
CA ARG A 230 11.46 39.72 10.86
C ARG A 230 11.87 38.25 10.68
N LYS A 231 13.15 37.99 10.44
CA LYS A 231 13.74 36.64 10.45
C LYS A 231 14.10 36.25 11.89
N SER A 232 13.66 35.07 12.34
CA SER A 232 14.01 34.55 13.66
C SER A 232 15.51 34.28 13.76
N SER A 233 16.18 34.89 14.72
CA SER A 233 17.63 34.73 15.01
C SER A 233 17.96 33.43 15.77
N PHE A 234 16.96 32.60 16.07
CA PHE A 234 17.15 31.37 16.86
C PHE A 234 17.20 30.13 15.97
N GLY A 235 18.39 29.50 15.92
CA GLY A 235 18.66 28.23 15.23
C GLY A 235 19.28 28.38 13.84
N ASP A 236 19.99 27.34 13.40
CA ASP A 236 20.43 27.22 12.02
C ASP A 236 19.20 27.28 11.12
N GLN A 237 19.12 28.26 10.20
CA GLN A 237 17.99 28.50 9.27
C GLN A 237 17.74 27.35 8.26
N ARG A 238 18.27 26.16 8.53
CA ARG A 238 18.07 24.97 7.71
C ARG A 238 16.65 24.45 7.95
N PRO A 239 15.95 23.99 6.90
CA PRO A 239 14.64 23.38 7.06
C PRO A 239 14.76 22.20 8.02
N SER A 240 13.83 22.09 8.97
CA SER A 240 13.80 21.00 9.95
C SER A 240 13.54 19.63 9.30
N ARG A 241 12.91 19.63 8.13
CA ARG A 241 12.49 18.45 7.38
C ARG A 241 12.97 18.55 5.94
N ALA A 242 13.60 17.49 5.44
CA ALA A 242 14.06 17.37 4.06
C ALA A 242 13.41 16.15 3.40
N ILE A 243 13.13 16.23 2.09
CA ILE A 243 12.60 15.10 1.32
C ILE A 243 13.74 14.14 0.98
N GLU A 244 13.58 12.86 1.27
CA GLU A 244 14.58 11.83 0.96
C GLU A 244 14.33 11.14 -0.40
N ASN A 245 13.06 10.80 -0.72
CA ASN A 245 12.65 10.16 -1.98
C ASN A 245 11.11 10.13 -2.15
N GLY A 246 10.70 9.72 -3.35
CA GLY A 246 9.33 9.43 -3.75
C GLY A 246 8.51 10.65 -4.15
N TRP A 247 7.43 10.40 -4.90
CA TRP A 247 6.43 11.40 -5.23
C TRP A 247 5.39 11.48 -4.10
N ASP A 248 4.80 12.64 -3.86
CA ASP A 248 3.79 12.83 -2.80
C ASP A 248 2.38 12.50 -3.33
N LEU A 249 2.22 11.33 -3.96
CA LEU A 249 0.98 10.98 -4.65
C LEU A 249 0.04 10.18 -3.75
N LEU A 250 0.57 9.15 -3.08
CA LEU A 250 -0.18 8.19 -2.26
C LEU A 250 0.31 8.18 -0.81
N ASP A 251 -0.57 7.84 0.12
CA ASP A 251 -0.20 7.58 1.52
C ASP A 251 0.14 6.09 1.77
N ASN A 252 0.36 5.72 3.04
CA ASN A 252 0.70 4.34 3.40
C ASN A 252 -0.46 3.36 3.17
N ASN A 253 -1.68 3.79 3.50
CA ASN A 253 -2.85 2.94 3.40
C ASN A 253 -3.22 2.68 1.94
N ASP A 254 -3.08 3.70 1.09
CA ASP A 254 -3.31 3.61 -0.36
C ASP A 254 -2.38 2.61 -1.03
N VAL A 255 -1.08 2.66 -0.71
CA VAL A 255 -0.09 1.74 -1.30
C VAL A 255 -0.31 0.32 -0.82
N ASN A 256 -0.52 0.10 0.48
CA ASN A 256 -0.84 -1.22 1.03
C ASN A 256 -2.11 -1.80 0.39
N PHE A 257 -3.14 -0.96 0.20
CA PHE A 257 -4.38 -1.37 -0.46
C PHE A 257 -4.13 -1.73 -1.94
N LEU A 258 -3.41 -0.89 -2.67
CA LEU A 258 -3.07 -1.13 -4.08
C LEU A 258 -2.25 -2.41 -4.26
N MET A 259 -1.25 -2.63 -3.41
CA MET A 259 -0.47 -3.85 -3.37
C MET A 259 -1.37 -5.06 -3.12
N ALA A 260 -2.20 -5.04 -2.07
CA ALA A 260 -3.06 -6.16 -1.71
C ALA A 260 -4.08 -6.51 -2.82
N VAL A 261 -4.62 -5.50 -3.51
CA VAL A 261 -5.51 -5.69 -4.67
C VAL A 261 -4.74 -6.30 -5.83
N THR A 262 -3.57 -5.75 -6.17
CA THR A 262 -2.74 -6.21 -7.29
C THR A 262 -2.30 -7.65 -7.11
N MET A 263 -1.81 -8.00 -5.91
CA MET A 263 -1.36 -9.36 -5.60
C MET A 263 -2.51 -10.36 -5.61
N SER A 264 -3.69 -9.95 -5.14
CA SER A 264 -4.88 -10.80 -5.13
C SER A 264 -5.41 -11.06 -6.55
N VAL A 265 -5.63 -10.00 -7.34
CA VAL A 265 -6.12 -10.10 -8.73
C VAL A 265 -5.08 -10.79 -9.62
N GLY A 266 -3.81 -10.45 -9.48
CA GLY A 266 -2.72 -11.08 -10.23
C GLY A 266 -2.58 -12.56 -9.91
N GLY A 267 -2.72 -12.96 -8.64
CA GLY A 267 -2.71 -14.36 -8.24
C GLY A 267 -3.85 -15.15 -8.89
N MET A 268 -5.06 -14.57 -8.93
CA MET A 268 -6.20 -15.15 -9.63
C MET A 268 -5.97 -15.23 -11.14
N ALA A 269 -5.40 -14.19 -11.76
CA ALA A 269 -5.13 -14.17 -13.19
C ALA A 269 -4.09 -15.22 -13.60
N VAL A 270 -3.00 -15.38 -12.82
CA VAL A 270 -1.99 -16.42 -13.05
C VAL A 270 -2.59 -17.81 -12.87
N ALA A 271 -3.40 -18.03 -11.83
CA ALA A 271 -4.08 -19.31 -11.62
C ALA A 271 -5.10 -19.62 -12.72
N SER A 272 -5.87 -18.62 -13.16
CA SER A 272 -6.81 -18.71 -14.29
C SER A 272 -6.10 -19.14 -15.56
N TRP A 273 -4.97 -18.50 -15.88
CA TRP A 273 -4.16 -18.87 -17.05
C TRP A 273 -3.54 -20.26 -16.91
N TYR A 274 -3.02 -20.61 -15.74
CA TYR A 274 -2.33 -21.89 -15.52
C TYR A 274 -3.27 -23.10 -15.50
N TRP A 275 -4.46 -22.94 -14.93
CA TRP A 275 -5.48 -23.99 -14.87
C TRP A 275 -6.50 -23.96 -16.00
N ASP A 276 -6.38 -23.01 -16.93
CA ASP A 276 -7.34 -22.77 -18.03
C ASP A 276 -8.78 -22.57 -17.52
N VAL A 277 -8.92 -21.92 -16.36
CA VAL A 277 -10.21 -21.62 -15.74
C VAL A 277 -10.65 -20.21 -16.15
N PRO A 278 -11.83 -20.03 -16.77
CA PRO A 278 -12.29 -18.70 -17.19
C PRO A 278 -12.39 -17.74 -15.99
N ILE A 279 -11.89 -16.52 -16.12
CA ILE A 279 -11.97 -15.50 -15.06
C ILE A 279 -13.43 -15.15 -14.71
N GLN A 280 -14.36 -15.38 -15.65
CA GLN A 280 -15.80 -15.21 -15.45
C GLN A 280 -16.35 -16.15 -14.37
N SER A 281 -15.69 -17.28 -14.09
CA SER A 281 -16.08 -18.22 -13.02
C SER A 281 -16.12 -17.55 -11.63
N VAL A 282 -15.37 -16.47 -11.45
CA VAL A 282 -15.38 -15.63 -10.23
C VAL A 282 -16.74 -14.97 -10.00
N MET A 283 -17.49 -14.66 -11.06
CA MET A 283 -18.79 -14.02 -10.98
C MET A 283 -19.96 -15.01 -10.76
N GLY A 284 -19.67 -16.32 -10.71
CA GLY A 284 -20.67 -17.36 -10.45
C GLY A 284 -21.78 -17.39 -11.51
N VAL A 285 -21.39 -17.21 -12.78
CA VAL A 285 -22.20 -17.46 -13.98
C VAL A 285 -21.80 -18.81 -14.54
#